data_AF-A0A2T1FIE9-F1
#
_entry.id   AF-A0A2T1FIE9-F1
#
_cell.length_a   1.000
_cell.length_b   1.000
_cell.length_c   1.000
_cell.angle_alpha   90.00
_cell.angle_beta   90.00
_cell.angle_gamma   90.00
#
_symmetry.space_group_name_H-M   'P 1'
#
loop_
_entity.id
_entity.type
_entity.pdbx_description
1 polymer ?
#
loop_
_entity_poly.entity_id
_entity_poly.type
_entity_poly.pdbx_seq_one_letter_code
_entity_poly.pdbx_strand_id
1 'polypeptide(L)'
;FAPTPHDVWDKYLDCYGLDGVFPVAKTEIGNLAALASEEILYPEVARCLTMRGAEIFLHSTSEVYGNDRSPKSAAKISRAVENMAYVVSANTAGIVNTPIPDASADGGSKIIDYRGIILAETATGESMAAFAEIDLAALRRYRRRLGLNNLLSRQRFELYAESYRQAHFYPANTMSDTEVDRKHFLKTQQSSIDSLIDRGII
;
A
#
# COMPACT_ATOMS: atom_id res chain seq x y z
N PHE A 1 -11.00 12.39 -3.49
CA PHE A 1 -11.67 11.29 -2.79
C PHE A 1 -11.86 10.18 -3.79
N ALA A 2 -11.51 8.96 -3.41
CA ALA A 2 -11.74 7.77 -4.22
C ALA A 2 -12.54 6.80 -3.36
N PRO A 3 -13.60 6.17 -3.91
CA PRO A 3 -14.31 5.12 -3.21
C PRO A 3 -13.39 3.93 -2.97
N THR A 4 -13.61 3.26 -1.84
CA THR A 4 -12.87 2.08 -1.40
C THR A 4 -13.84 0.92 -1.17
N PRO A 5 -13.36 -0.33 -1.10
CA PRO A 5 -14.19 -1.46 -0.68
C PRO A 5 -14.97 -1.22 0.63
N HIS A 6 -14.42 -0.44 1.56
CA HIS A 6 -15.04 -0.15 2.86
C HIS A 6 -16.27 0.75 2.75
N ASP A 7 -16.38 1.56 1.69
CA ASP A 7 -17.54 2.42 1.44
C ASP A 7 -18.79 1.62 1.02
N VAL A 8 -18.61 0.38 0.56
CA VAL A 8 -19.66 -0.59 0.21
C VAL A 8 -19.39 -1.96 0.85
N TRP A 9 -18.87 -1.94 2.08
CA TRP A 9 -18.28 -3.07 2.77
C TRP A 9 -19.11 -4.35 2.74
N ASP A 10 -20.40 -4.28 3.11
CA ASP A 10 -21.24 -5.47 3.22
C ASP A 10 -21.43 -6.12 1.84
N LYS A 11 -21.77 -5.31 0.83
CA LYS A 11 -21.90 -5.77 -0.57
C LYS A 11 -20.57 -6.29 -1.13
N TYR A 12 -19.45 -5.69 -0.74
CA TYR A 12 -18.12 -6.16 -1.13
C TYR A 12 -17.83 -7.54 -0.54
N LEU A 13 -18.13 -7.74 0.74
CA LEU A 13 -17.98 -9.04 1.40
C LEU A 13 -18.92 -10.11 0.83
N ASP A 14 -20.15 -9.76 0.47
CA ASP A 14 -21.09 -10.68 -0.19
C ASP A 14 -20.54 -11.19 -1.53
N CYS A 15 -19.89 -10.31 -2.30
CA CYS A 15 -19.33 -10.65 -3.61
C CYS A 15 -17.99 -11.39 -3.55
N TYR A 16 -17.08 -10.97 -2.66
CA TYR A 16 -15.68 -11.38 -2.69
C TYR A 16 -15.21 -12.12 -1.44
N GLY A 17 -16.01 -12.12 -0.37
CA GLY A 17 -15.62 -12.63 0.94
C GLY A 17 -14.46 -11.86 1.56
N LEU A 18 -14.10 -12.23 2.79
CA LEU A 18 -12.98 -11.62 3.50
C LEU A 18 -11.61 -11.94 2.84
N ASP A 19 -11.52 -13.07 2.16
CA ASP A 19 -10.31 -13.46 1.42
C ASP A 19 -10.05 -12.57 0.20
N GLY A 20 -11.11 -11.98 -0.38
CA GLY A 20 -11.02 -11.04 -1.49
C GLY A 20 -10.54 -9.64 -1.12
N VAL A 21 -10.46 -9.30 0.18
CA VAL A 21 -10.09 -7.95 0.66
C VAL A 21 -8.59 -7.68 0.53
N PHE A 22 -7.76 -8.70 0.78
CA PHE A 22 -6.29 -8.61 0.67
C PHE A 22 -5.73 -9.81 -0.11
N PRO A 23 -6.07 -9.94 -1.40
CA PRO A 23 -5.74 -11.12 -2.17
C PRO A 23 -4.24 -11.20 -2.45
N VAL A 24 -3.70 -12.43 -2.43
CA VAL A 24 -2.31 -12.73 -2.79
C VAL A 24 -2.31 -13.78 -3.89
N ALA A 25 -1.81 -13.43 -5.07
CA ALA A 25 -1.68 -14.34 -6.20
C ALA A 25 -0.46 -15.24 -5.98
N LYS A 26 -0.68 -16.55 -5.86
CA LYS A 26 0.39 -17.55 -5.79
C LYS A 26 0.77 -17.96 -7.20
N THR A 27 2.00 -17.67 -7.60
CA THR A 27 2.49 -17.92 -8.97
C THR A 27 3.83 -18.64 -8.95
N GLU A 28 4.26 -19.13 -10.11
CA GLU A 28 5.58 -19.76 -10.27
C GLU A 28 6.73 -18.77 -10.01
N ILE A 29 6.48 -17.47 -10.20
CA ILE A 29 7.43 -16.37 -9.96
C ILE A 29 7.26 -15.71 -8.59
N GLY A 30 6.56 -16.37 -7.65
CA GLY A 30 6.39 -15.92 -6.28
C GLY A 30 4.95 -15.55 -5.90
N ASN A 31 4.79 -15.13 -4.64
CA ASN A 31 3.51 -14.66 -4.12
C ASN A 31 3.40 -13.14 -4.31
N LEU A 32 2.54 -12.74 -5.24
CA LEU A 32 2.38 -11.36 -5.70
C LEU A 32 1.16 -10.72 -5.05
N ALA A 33 1.30 -9.49 -4.59
CA ALA A 33 0.23 -8.72 -3.99
C ALA A 33 0.19 -7.31 -4.59
N ALA A 34 -0.95 -6.92 -5.14
CA ALA A 34 -1.16 -5.55 -5.61
C ALA A 34 -1.32 -4.62 -4.42
N LEU A 35 -0.76 -3.42 -4.54
CA LEU A 35 -0.88 -2.37 -3.56
C LEU A 35 -0.97 -1.06 -4.34
N ALA A 36 -2.14 -0.41 -4.33
CA ALA A 36 -2.45 0.67 -5.25
C ALA A 36 -2.10 2.06 -4.67
N SER A 37 -1.19 2.77 -5.32
CA SER A 37 -0.91 4.20 -5.11
C SER A 37 -0.78 4.62 -3.63
N GLU A 38 -1.80 5.26 -3.04
CA GLU A 38 -1.80 5.74 -1.66
C GLU A 38 -1.80 4.60 -0.64
N GLU A 39 -2.21 3.38 -0.99
CA GLU A 39 -2.20 2.21 -0.10
C GLU A 39 -0.82 1.94 0.51
N ILE A 40 0.26 2.36 -0.16
CA ILE A 40 1.64 2.22 0.34
C ILE A 40 1.85 2.96 1.64
N LEU A 41 1.09 4.04 1.88
CA LEU A 41 1.18 4.86 3.07
C LEU A 41 0.55 4.18 4.29
N TYR A 42 -0.33 3.19 4.10
CA TYR A 42 -1.02 2.48 5.18
C TYR A 42 -0.30 1.15 5.51
N PRO A 43 0.44 1.05 6.63
CA PRO A 43 1.19 -0.16 6.98
C PRO A 43 0.32 -1.41 7.05
N GLU A 44 -0.93 -1.23 7.48
CA GLU A 44 -1.91 -2.29 7.68
C GLU A 44 -2.21 -3.04 6.38
N VAL A 45 -2.28 -2.34 5.24
CA VAL A 45 -2.55 -2.96 3.93
C VAL A 45 -1.42 -3.92 3.56
N ALA A 46 -0.19 -3.42 3.57
CA ALA A 46 0.99 -4.23 3.30
C ALA A 46 1.14 -5.39 4.31
N ARG A 47 0.82 -5.14 5.58
CA ARG A 47 0.87 -6.17 6.62
C ARG A 47 -0.15 -7.27 6.37
N CYS A 48 -1.40 -6.92 6.05
CA CYS A 48 -2.47 -7.88 5.76
C CYS A 48 -2.16 -8.78 4.57
N LEU A 49 -1.53 -8.23 3.52
CA LEU A 49 -1.05 -8.99 2.36
C LEU A 49 0.11 -9.92 2.76
N THR A 50 1.03 -9.44 3.60
CA THR A 50 2.17 -10.24 4.10
C THR A 50 1.76 -11.40 4.97
N MET A 51 0.78 -11.20 5.86
CA MET A 51 0.20 -12.27 6.68
C MET A 51 -0.42 -13.39 5.82
N ARG A 52 -0.87 -13.04 4.61
CA ARG A 52 -1.37 -13.99 3.59
C ARG A 52 -0.28 -14.56 2.69
N GLY A 53 0.98 -14.26 2.98
CA GLY A 53 2.15 -14.86 2.35
C GLY A 53 2.75 -14.05 1.20
N ALA A 54 2.40 -12.77 1.03
CA ALA A 54 3.02 -11.92 0.01
C ALA A 54 4.55 -11.90 0.14
N GLU A 55 5.22 -12.00 -1.01
CA GLU A 55 6.68 -11.94 -1.16
C GLU A 55 7.10 -10.71 -1.95
N ILE A 56 6.25 -10.27 -2.90
CA ILE A 56 6.47 -9.11 -3.76
C ILE A 56 5.21 -8.24 -3.73
N PHE A 57 5.38 -6.97 -3.37
CA PHE A 57 4.37 -5.93 -3.57
C PHE A 57 4.51 -5.31 -4.95
N LEU A 58 3.43 -5.33 -5.72
CA LEU A 58 3.30 -4.65 -7.00
C LEU A 58 2.60 -3.31 -6.75
N HIS A 59 3.39 -2.25 -6.72
CA HIS A 59 2.93 -0.91 -6.37
C HIS A 59 2.81 -0.01 -7.61
N SER A 60 1.62 0.05 -8.19
CA SER A 60 1.29 1.01 -9.24
C SER A 60 0.91 2.36 -8.63
N THR A 61 1.56 3.45 -9.03
CA THR A 61 1.31 4.79 -8.48
C THR A 61 1.33 5.85 -9.58
N SER A 62 0.74 7.00 -9.27
CA SER A 62 0.84 8.22 -10.07
C SER A 62 1.12 9.37 -9.11
N GLU A 63 2.38 9.55 -8.74
CA GLU A 63 2.83 10.55 -7.77
C GLU A 63 3.80 11.54 -8.39
N VAL A 64 3.83 12.76 -7.84
CA VAL A 64 4.76 13.79 -8.28
C VAL A 64 6.20 13.36 -7.99
N TYR A 65 7.07 13.49 -8.99
CA TYR A 65 8.49 13.18 -8.89
C TYR A 65 9.34 14.46 -8.78
N GLY A 66 10.50 14.39 -8.11
CA GLY A 66 11.42 15.53 -7.95
C GLY A 66 11.46 16.17 -6.57
N ASN A 67 10.74 15.65 -5.58
CA ASN A 67 10.94 15.99 -4.17
C ASN A 67 11.78 14.88 -3.51
N ASP A 68 12.96 15.24 -2.99
CA ASP A 68 13.98 14.28 -2.51
C ASP A 68 13.47 13.30 -1.44
N ARG A 69 12.32 13.56 -0.79
CA ARG A 69 11.72 12.67 0.22
C ARG A 69 10.19 12.72 0.24
N SER A 70 9.52 12.28 -0.83
CA SER A 70 8.07 12.09 -0.79
C SER A 70 7.67 11.07 0.31
N PRO A 71 6.52 11.25 1.00
CA PRO A 71 6.04 10.27 1.97
C PRO A 71 5.93 8.85 1.40
N LYS A 72 5.54 8.71 0.13
CA LYS A 72 5.50 7.41 -0.56
C LYS A 72 6.90 6.84 -0.80
N SER A 73 7.91 7.66 -1.11
CA SER A 73 9.30 7.19 -1.24
C SER A 73 9.80 6.55 0.07
N ALA A 74 9.54 7.20 1.21
CA ALA A 74 9.84 6.64 2.52
C ALA A 74 9.02 5.38 2.80
N ALA A 75 7.71 5.40 2.51
CA ALA A 75 6.84 4.26 2.74
C ALA A 75 7.26 3.03 1.93
N LYS A 76 7.64 3.16 0.66
CA LYS A 76 8.13 2.03 -0.16
C LYS A 76 9.27 1.26 0.52
N ILE A 77 10.26 1.98 1.08
CA ILE A 77 11.36 1.36 1.82
C ILE A 77 10.85 0.71 3.11
N SER A 78 10.07 1.45 3.90
CA SER A 78 9.52 0.94 5.17
C SER A 78 8.67 -0.32 4.99
N ARG A 79 7.77 -0.33 4.00
CA ARG A 79 6.91 -1.46 3.66
C ARG A 79 7.75 -2.68 3.24
N ALA A 80 8.84 -2.49 2.52
CA ALA A 80 9.75 -3.57 2.15
C ALA A 80 10.42 -4.21 3.38
N VAL A 81 10.99 -3.37 4.26
CA VAL A 81 11.72 -3.81 5.46
C VAL A 81 10.79 -4.49 6.45
N GLU A 82 9.72 -3.82 6.88
CA GLU A 82 8.86 -4.29 7.99
C GLU A 82 8.12 -5.58 7.64
N ASN A 83 7.88 -5.82 6.34
CA ASN A 83 7.22 -7.00 5.82
C ASN A 83 8.19 -8.05 5.28
N MET A 84 9.49 -7.76 5.26
CA MET A 84 10.51 -8.59 4.63
C MET A 84 10.04 -9.02 3.24
N ALA A 85 9.66 -8.08 2.40
CA ALA A 85 9.08 -8.30 1.07
C ALA A 85 9.71 -7.36 0.05
N TYR A 86 9.77 -7.77 -1.21
CA TYR A 86 10.19 -6.88 -2.29
C TYR A 86 9.10 -5.84 -2.57
N VAL A 87 9.49 -4.65 -3.00
CA VAL A 87 8.57 -3.64 -3.54
C VAL A 87 8.99 -3.32 -4.97
N VAL A 88 8.12 -3.61 -5.93
CA VAL A 88 8.24 -3.20 -7.33
C VAL A 88 7.27 -2.05 -7.54
N SER A 89 7.80 -0.83 -7.56
CA SER A 89 7.00 0.39 -7.69
C SER A 89 7.10 0.93 -9.11
N ALA A 90 5.98 1.02 -9.81
CA ALA A 90 5.86 1.63 -11.12
C ALA A 90 5.08 2.96 -11.02
N ASN A 91 5.74 4.07 -11.36
CA ASN A 91 5.12 5.39 -11.46
C ASN A 91 4.75 5.71 -12.91
N THR A 92 3.75 6.55 -13.10
CA THR A 92 3.32 7.04 -14.42
C THR A 92 4.44 7.79 -15.14
N ALA A 93 4.74 7.49 -16.40
CA ALA A 93 5.80 8.17 -17.17
C ALA A 93 5.44 9.60 -17.62
N GLY A 94 4.18 10.02 -17.46
CA GLY A 94 3.67 11.35 -17.77
C GLY A 94 2.14 11.35 -17.85
N ILE A 95 1.51 12.49 -17.60
CA ILE A 95 0.05 12.63 -17.58
C ILE A 95 -0.37 13.73 -18.56
N VAL A 96 -0.81 13.32 -19.74
CA VAL A 96 -1.25 14.24 -20.81
C VAL A 96 -2.76 14.52 -20.75
N ASN A 97 -3.20 15.58 -21.42
CA ASN A 97 -4.62 16.00 -21.50
C ASN A 97 -5.26 16.32 -20.14
N THR A 98 -4.45 16.81 -19.19
CA THR A 98 -4.93 17.31 -17.90
C THR A 98 -4.38 18.71 -17.62
N PRO A 99 -4.93 19.46 -16.65
CA PRO A 99 -4.38 20.76 -16.25
C PRO A 99 -3.02 20.66 -15.53
N ILE A 100 -2.54 19.45 -15.23
CA ILE A 100 -1.27 19.19 -14.53
C ILE A 100 -0.16 19.13 -15.58
N PRO A 101 1.03 19.70 -15.34
CA PRO A 101 2.13 19.60 -16.29
C PRO A 101 2.48 18.14 -16.62
N ASP A 102 2.64 17.81 -17.91
CA ASP A 102 2.81 16.44 -18.40
C ASP A 102 3.89 15.63 -17.66
N ALA A 103 5.03 16.27 -17.40
CA ALA A 103 6.19 15.68 -16.75
C ALA A 103 6.08 15.60 -15.21
N SER A 104 4.94 15.96 -14.60
CA SER A 104 4.87 16.08 -13.13
C SER A 104 5.10 14.75 -12.39
N ALA A 105 4.79 13.62 -13.01
CA ALA A 105 4.89 12.28 -12.41
C ALA A 105 5.99 11.40 -13.03
N ASP A 106 6.80 11.94 -13.95
CA ASP A 106 7.59 11.20 -14.93
C ASP A 106 8.86 10.50 -14.41
N GLY A 107 8.86 9.96 -13.19
CA GLY A 107 10.05 9.30 -12.65
C GLY A 107 9.82 8.57 -11.34
N GLY A 108 10.89 8.08 -10.72
CA GLY A 108 10.84 7.47 -9.39
C GLY A 108 10.21 6.08 -9.32
N SER A 109 10.04 5.42 -10.47
CA SER A 109 9.82 3.97 -10.53
C SER A 109 11.03 3.29 -9.93
N LYS A 110 10.84 2.32 -9.03
CA LYS A 110 11.96 1.69 -8.32
C LYS A 110 11.66 0.27 -7.86
N ILE A 111 12.73 -0.51 -7.75
CA ILE A 111 12.71 -1.86 -7.20
C ILE A 111 13.50 -1.84 -5.90
N ILE A 112 12.89 -2.32 -4.82
CA ILE A 112 13.49 -2.35 -3.47
C ILE A 112 13.46 -3.79 -2.96
N ASP A 113 14.58 -4.24 -2.42
CA ASP A 113 14.66 -5.56 -1.80
C ASP A 113 14.02 -5.60 -0.41
N TYR A 114 13.85 -6.82 0.11
CA TYR A 114 13.28 -7.09 1.43
C TYR A 114 14.09 -6.58 2.62
N ARG A 115 15.25 -5.96 2.39
CA ARG A 115 16.09 -5.30 3.39
C ARG A 115 16.01 -3.77 3.29
N GLY A 116 15.23 -3.24 2.33
CA GLY A 116 15.11 -1.80 2.09
C GLY A 116 16.18 -1.24 1.14
N ILE A 117 16.97 -2.09 0.48
CA ILE A 117 17.99 -1.65 -0.47
C ILE A 117 17.33 -1.39 -1.82
N ILE A 118 17.50 -0.17 -2.34
CA ILE A 118 17.05 0.20 -3.69
C ILE A 118 17.97 -0.51 -4.69
N LEU A 119 17.40 -1.42 -5.48
CA LEU A 119 18.11 -2.18 -6.51
C LEU A 119 18.18 -1.42 -7.83
N ALA A 120 17.12 -0.68 -8.16
CA ALA A 120 17.05 0.17 -9.34
C ALA A 120 16.05 1.31 -9.11
N GLU A 121 16.29 2.47 -9.70
CA GLU A 121 15.40 3.63 -9.67
C GLU A 121 15.52 4.41 -10.98
N THR A 122 14.39 4.80 -11.57
CA THR A 122 14.37 5.69 -12.74
C THR A 122 14.51 7.14 -12.32
N ALA A 123 15.26 7.90 -13.13
CA ALA A 123 15.20 9.35 -13.13
C ALA A 123 13.89 9.84 -13.81
N THR A 124 13.83 11.15 -14.04
CA THR A 124 12.81 11.85 -14.85
C THR A 124 12.83 11.39 -16.32
N GLY A 125 11.65 11.35 -16.93
CA GLY A 125 11.41 11.03 -18.34
C GLY A 125 11.09 9.55 -18.60
N GLU A 126 10.75 9.26 -19.87
CA GLU A 126 10.56 7.89 -20.34
C GLU A 126 11.82 7.06 -20.10
N SER A 127 11.66 5.87 -19.52
CA SER A 127 12.79 5.06 -19.09
C SER A 127 12.51 3.57 -19.19
N MET A 128 13.57 2.83 -19.47
CA MET A 128 13.65 1.37 -19.30
C MET A 128 14.66 0.98 -18.22
N ALA A 129 15.17 1.94 -17.44
CA ALA A 129 16.34 1.76 -16.60
C ALA A 129 16.06 1.05 -15.26
N ALA A 130 14.80 0.92 -14.83
CA ALA A 130 14.46 0.22 -13.60
C ALA A 130 14.21 -1.28 -13.84
N PHE A 131 15.29 -2.04 -13.95
CA PHE A 131 15.26 -3.50 -13.94
C PHE A 131 16.26 -4.05 -12.91
N ALA A 132 15.90 -5.14 -12.25
CA ALA A 132 16.76 -5.83 -11.28
C ALA A 132 16.34 -7.30 -11.15
N GLU A 133 17.28 -8.13 -10.69
CA GLU A 133 16.98 -9.54 -10.34
C GLU A 133 16.26 -9.62 -8.98
N ILE A 134 15.26 -10.50 -8.90
CA ILE A 134 14.51 -10.81 -7.68
C ILE A 134 14.84 -12.23 -7.21
N ASP A 135 15.75 -12.38 -6.25
CA ASP A 135 16.08 -13.69 -5.66
C ASP A 135 15.10 -14.07 -4.53
N LEU A 136 14.00 -14.70 -4.92
CA LEU A 136 13.00 -15.22 -3.96
C LEU A 136 13.55 -16.35 -3.10
N ALA A 137 14.53 -17.12 -3.56
CA ALA A 137 15.13 -18.18 -2.76
C ALA A 137 15.93 -17.55 -1.60
N ALA A 138 16.65 -16.46 -1.83
CA ALA A 138 17.32 -15.69 -0.78
C ALA A 138 16.32 -15.09 0.21
N LEU A 139 15.25 -14.47 -0.26
CA LEU A 139 14.19 -13.96 0.61
C LEU A 139 13.62 -15.07 1.52
N ARG A 140 13.25 -16.20 0.93
CA ARG A 140 12.71 -17.36 1.64
C ARG A 140 13.71 -17.95 2.64
N ARG A 141 15.01 -17.96 2.33
CA ARG A 141 16.06 -18.32 3.31
C ARG A 141 16.14 -17.29 4.43
N TYR A 142 16.08 -16.00 4.11
CA TYR A 142 16.15 -14.90 5.08
C TYR A 142 14.98 -14.95 6.08
N ARG A 143 13.74 -15.17 5.62
CA ARG A 143 12.55 -15.35 6.46
C ARG A 143 12.61 -16.56 7.41
N ARG A 144 13.51 -17.50 7.19
CA ARG A 144 13.73 -18.68 8.06
C ARG A 144 14.91 -18.55 9.01
N ARG A 145 15.70 -17.46 8.92
CA ARG A 145 16.82 -17.23 9.84
C ARG A 145 16.31 -16.83 11.21
N LEU A 146 16.92 -17.37 12.25
CA LEU A 146 16.73 -16.90 13.62
C LEU A 146 17.48 -15.57 13.81
N GLY A 147 16.94 -14.67 14.63
CA GLY A 147 17.63 -13.44 15.02
C GLY A 147 16.74 -12.21 15.06
N LEU A 148 17.33 -11.09 15.47
CA LEU A 148 16.64 -9.81 15.64
C LEU A 148 16.01 -9.30 14.33
N ASN A 149 16.64 -9.61 13.20
CA ASN A 149 16.22 -9.13 11.88
C ASN A 149 15.06 -9.94 11.26
N ASN A 150 14.64 -11.05 11.88
CA ASN A 150 13.44 -11.77 11.44
C ASN A 150 12.19 -11.11 12.02
N LEU A 151 11.82 -9.96 11.43
CA LEU A 151 10.71 -9.13 11.91
C LEU A 151 9.39 -9.89 11.90
N LEU A 152 9.15 -10.75 10.90
CA LEU A 152 7.92 -11.56 10.82
C LEU A 152 7.76 -12.49 12.03
N SER A 153 8.81 -13.19 12.44
CA SER A 153 8.77 -14.08 13.62
C SER A 153 8.58 -13.33 14.95
N ARG A 154 8.86 -12.02 14.94
CA ARG A 154 8.82 -11.16 16.12
C ARG A 154 7.52 -10.37 16.25
N GLN A 155 6.62 -10.45 15.27
CA GLN A 155 5.30 -9.85 15.35
C GLN A 155 4.45 -10.50 16.45
N ARG A 156 3.60 -9.71 17.10
CA ARG A 156 2.70 -10.12 18.19
C ARG A 156 1.31 -9.56 17.92
N PHE A 157 0.64 -10.11 16.92
CA PHE A 157 -0.56 -9.52 16.34
C PHE A 157 -1.71 -9.37 17.34
N GLU A 158 -1.80 -10.27 18.31
CA GLU A 158 -2.79 -10.24 19.39
C GLU A 158 -2.70 -8.96 20.23
N LEU A 159 -1.50 -8.37 20.36
CA LEU A 159 -1.30 -7.11 21.09
C LEU A 159 -1.98 -5.92 20.42
N TYR A 160 -2.18 -5.97 19.09
CA TYR A 160 -2.73 -4.86 18.31
C TYR A 160 -4.21 -5.07 17.96
N ALA A 161 -4.67 -6.32 17.95
CA ALA A 161 -5.98 -6.69 17.43
C ALA A 161 -7.15 -5.98 18.13
N GLU A 162 -7.06 -5.78 19.46
CA GLU A 162 -8.08 -5.03 20.21
C GLU A 162 -8.13 -3.56 19.80
N SER A 163 -6.97 -2.92 19.68
CA SER A 163 -6.87 -1.51 19.33
C SER A 163 -7.50 -1.23 17.96
N TYR A 164 -7.24 -2.07 16.95
CA TYR A 164 -7.86 -1.93 15.65
C TYR A 164 -9.37 -2.19 15.68
N ARG A 165 -9.84 -3.12 16.51
CA ARG A 165 -11.27 -3.41 16.62
C ARG A 165 -12.05 -2.27 17.27
N GLN A 166 -11.45 -1.56 18.22
CA GLN A 166 -12.08 -0.44 18.93
C GLN A 166 -11.94 0.90 18.19
N ALA A 167 -11.00 1.01 17.25
CA ALA A 167 -10.76 2.21 16.47
C ALA A 167 -11.82 2.38 15.36
N HIS A 168 -12.83 3.20 15.63
CA HIS A 168 -13.87 3.58 14.67
C HIS A 168 -13.77 5.07 14.33
N PHE A 169 -12.96 5.38 13.31
CA PHE A 169 -12.75 6.76 12.86
C PHE A 169 -13.51 7.09 11.57
N TYR A 170 -13.55 6.15 10.63
CA TYR A 170 -14.24 6.29 9.35
C TYR A 170 -15.33 5.21 9.24
N PRO A 171 -16.59 5.55 8.96
CA PRO A 171 -17.68 4.58 8.90
C PRO A 171 -17.62 3.69 7.66
N ALA A 172 -18.08 2.44 7.78
CA ALA A 172 -18.31 1.55 6.65
C ALA A 172 -19.63 1.86 5.93
N ASN A 173 -19.80 1.34 4.71
CA ASN A 173 -21.08 1.32 3.97
C ASN A 173 -21.67 2.70 3.65
N THR A 174 -20.82 3.74 3.61
CA THR A 174 -21.18 5.14 3.34
C THR A 174 -21.84 5.37 1.97
N MET A 175 -21.67 4.42 1.04
CA MET A 175 -22.15 4.49 -0.35
C MET A 175 -23.18 3.41 -0.71
N SER A 176 -23.73 2.68 0.27
CA SER A 176 -24.51 1.47 -0.03
C SER A 176 -25.88 1.71 -0.68
N ASP A 177 -26.51 2.87 -0.47
CA ASP A 177 -27.93 3.07 -0.78
C ASP A 177 -28.29 4.35 -1.57
N THR A 178 -27.31 5.17 -1.96
CA THR A 178 -27.58 6.43 -2.67
C THR A 178 -26.52 6.76 -3.71
N GLU A 179 -26.93 7.51 -4.73
CA GLU A 179 -25.99 8.16 -5.65
C GLU A 179 -25.24 9.24 -4.86
N VAL A 180 -23.93 9.08 -4.71
CA VAL A 180 -23.09 9.99 -3.92
C VAL A 180 -22.40 11.01 -4.82
N ASP A 181 -22.37 12.25 -4.37
CA ASP A 181 -21.61 13.33 -5.02
C ASP A 181 -20.30 13.61 -4.29
N ARG A 182 -19.52 14.57 -4.78
CA ARG A 182 -18.26 14.97 -4.13
C ARG A 182 -18.47 15.52 -2.71
N LYS A 183 -19.63 16.11 -2.41
CA LYS A 183 -19.93 16.69 -1.09
C LYS A 183 -20.11 15.59 -0.04
N HIS A 184 -20.61 14.42 -0.43
CA HIS A 184 -20.66 13.26 0.44
C HIS A 184 -19.30 12.96 1.06
N PHE A 185 -18.25 12.78 0.24
CA PHE A 185 -16.91 12.45 0.75
C PHE A 185 -16.32 13.52 1.66
N LEU A 186 -16.54 14.81 1.34
CA LEU A 186 -16.11 15.93 2.19
C LEU A 186 -16.79 15.89 3.55
N LYS A 187 -18.12 15.65 3.57
CA LYS A 187 -18.89 15.57 4.81
C LYS A 187 -18.46 14.37 5.66
N THR A 188 -18.27 13.20 5.04
CA THR A 188 -17.82 11.99 5.73
C THR A 188 -16.42 12.19 6.33
N GLN A 189 -15.51 12.79 5.57
CA GLN A 189 -14.19 13.13 6.09
C GLN A 189 -14.27 14.13 7.24
N GLN A 190 -15.07 15.19 7.13
CA GLN A 190 -15.24 16.15 8.21
C GLN A 190 -15.80 15.47 9.47
N SER A 191 -16.82 14.63 9.34
CA SER A 191 -17.36 13.87 10.48
C SER A 191 -16.33 12.92 11.11
N SER A 192 -15.43 12.35 10.31
CA SER A 192 -14.34 11.50 10.81
C SER A 192 -13.32 12.34 11.59
N ILE A 193 -12.98 13.54 11.08
CA ILE A 193 -12.10 14.51 11.75
C ILE A 193 -12.73 14.96 13.07
N ASP A 194 -14.00 15.33 13.07
CA ASP A 194 -14.71 15.76 14.27
C ASP A 194 -14.71 14.64 15.33
N SER A 195 -14.93 13.38 14.93
CA SER A 195 -14.84 12.24 15.86
C SER A 195 -13.43 12.04 16.43
N LEU A 196 -12.38 12.28 15.64
CA LEU A 196 -11.00 12.22 16.11
C LEU A 196 -10.70 13.33 17.14
N ILE A 197 -11.23 14.55 16.91
CA ILE A 197 -11.14 15.70 17.83
C ILE A 197 -11.86 15.39 19.15
N ASP A 198 -13.10 14.90 19.08
CA ASP A 198 -13.90 14.58 20.27
C ASP A 198 -13.24 13.51 21.16
N ARG A 199 -12.47 12.61 20.54
CA ARG A 199 -11.68 11.58 21.21
C ARG A 199 -10.30 12.07 21.69
N GLY A 200 -9.90 13.30 21.35
CA GLY A 200 -8.60 13.88 21.70
C GLY A 200 -7.41 13.25 20.99
N ILE A 201 -7.62 12.67 19.80
CA ILE A 201 -6.54 12.07 18.99
C ILE A 201 -5.81 13.15 18.17
N ILE A 202 -6.55 14.16 17.69
CA ILE A 202 -6.04 15.35 17.01
C ILE A 202 -6.61 16.62 17.63
#